data_AF-D8PH42-F1
#
_entry.id   AF-D8PH42-F1
#
_cell.length_a   1.000
_cell.length_b   1.000
_cell.length_c   1.000
_cell.angle_alpha   90.00
_cell.angle_beta   90.00
_cell.angle_gamma   90.00
#
_symmetry.space_group_name_H-M   'P 1'
#
loop_
_entity.id
_entity.type
_entity.pdbx_description
1 polymer ?
#
loop_
_entity_poly.entity_id
_entity_poly.type
_entity_poly.pdbx_seq_one_letter_code
_entity_poly.pdbx_strand_id
1 'polypeptide(L)'
;MKIHQKRVAVVVPMHNRSELTPDEQISFRHLTHYLHAYDKYLVVPNSLSIDLPGCSLKRFGDEYFGSVAANTRLLLSETFYRSFSEYQYILIYHLDALVFSDQLEAWCDTELDYIGPPWIHCADSPWVKEARVGNGGLSLRKIESFLKVFHSDVYWMEPEEYWRERYAGMPAYVRMLNLPRRFAKRLSWLNNARLEMSQWHLRPDGTKNEDHFWSDRAKHYVPDFRVASVEVGLRFAFEVAPRLCYDMNHRQLPFGCHAWPRYDRSFWEPYLITPHAA
;
A
#
# COMPACT_ATOMS: atom_id res chain seq x y z
N MET A 1 -26.35 -16.55 6.71
CA MET A 1 -26.42 -15.70 5.49
C MET A 1 -25.00 -15.36 5.08
N LYS A 2 -24.56 -15.75 3.88
CA LYS A 2 -23.36 -15.13 3.28
C LYS A 2 -23.74 -13.67 3.04
N ILE A 3 -23.13 -12.74 3.77
CA ILE A 3 -23.26 -11.32 3.48
C ILE A 3 -22.69 -11.15 2.07
N HIS A 4 -23.48 -10.69 1.12
CA HIS A 4 -22.97 -10.31 -0.19
C HIS A 4 -22.06 -9.11 0.01
N GLN A 5 -20.75 -9.33 0.01
CA GLN A 5 -19.77 -8.25 0.01
C GLN A 5 -19.79 -7.58 -1.37
N LYS A 6 -19.71 -6.24 -1.38
CA LYS A 6 -19.47 -5.46 -2.59
C LYS A 6 -18.07 -5.80 -3.15
N ARG A 7 -17.86 -5.63 -4.46
CA ARG A 7 -16.60 -6.06 -5.09
C ARG A 7 -15.42 -5.18 -4.66
N VAL A 8 -15.50 -3.87 -4.88
CA VAL A 8 -14.37 -2.96 -4.65
C VAL A 8 -14.83 -1.55 -4.29
N ALA A 9 -14.09 -0.88 -3.41
CA ALA A 9 -14.20 0.55 -3.14
C ALA A 9 -12.91 1.28 -3.55
N VAL A 10 -13.03 2.53 -3.97
CA VAL A 10 -11.88 3.42 -4.15
C VAL A 10 -11.66 4.23 -2.88
N VAL A 11 -10.44 4.20 -2.38
CA VAL A 11 -10.02 4.85 -1.15
C VAL A 11 -8.98 5.92 -1.50
N VAL A 12 -9.28 7.15 -1.13
CA VAL A 12 -8.44 8.33 -1.41
C VAL A 12 -7.88 8.86 -0.08
N PRO A 13 -6.65 8.46 0.30
CA PRO A 13 -5.95 9.06 1.44
C PRO A 13 -5.74 10.55 1.23
N MET A 14 -6.24 11.35 2.17
CA MET A 14 -6.12 12.80 2.14
C MET A 14 -5.00 13.29 3.05
N HIS A 15 -4.47 14.46 2.73
CA HIS A 15 -3.58 15.22 3.62
C HIS A 15 -4.38 16.12 4.58
N ASN A 16 -3.71 16.79 5.52
CA ASN A 16 -4.31 17.73 6.47
C ASN A 16 -4.68 19.09 5.82
N ARG A 17 -5.29 19.06 4.64
CA ARG A 17 -5.75 20.25 3.92
C ARG A 17 -7.05 19.98 3.19
N SER A 18 -7.90 20.99 3.16
CA SER A 18 -9.24 20.94 2.58
C SER A 18 -9.27 21.22 1.08
N GLU A 19 -8.23 21.86 0.55
CA GLU A 19 -8.15 22.27 -0.85
C GLU A 19 -7.20 21.38 -1.63
N LEU A 20 -7.61 20.97 -2.83
CA LEU A 20 -6.78 20.21 -3.77
C LEU A 20 -5.85 21.13 -4.55
N THR A 21 -4.60 20.71 -4.72
CA THR A 21 -3.66 21.40 -5.63
C THR A 21 -4.09 21.23 -7.09
N PRO A 22 -3.58 22.02 -8.04
CA PRO A 22 -3.92 21.87 -9.46
C PRO A 22 -3.67 20.45 -10.01
N ASP A 23 -2.57 19.82 -9.60
CA ASP A 23 -2.23 18.45 -10.02
C ASP A 23 -3.18 17.42 -9.42
N GLU A 24 -3.61 17.60 -8.18
CA GLU A 24 -4.59 16.72 -7.55
C GLU A 24 -5.99 16.88 -8.11
N GLN A 25 -6.36 18.08 -8.55
CA GLN A 25 -7.60 18.29 -9.27
C GLN A 25 -7.58 17.52 -10.61
N ILE A 26 -6.43 17.43 -11.29
CA ILE A 26 -6.27 16.57 -12.47
C ILE A 26 -6.47 15.09 -12.07
N SER A 27 -5.78 14.63 -11.03
CA SER A 27 -5.90 13.25 -10.54
C SER A 27 -7.33 12.90 -10.13
N PHE A 28 -8.03 13.80 -9.45
CA PHE A 28 -9.41 13.62 -9.05
C PHE A 28 -10.37 13.59 -10.25
N ARG A 29 -10.10 14.38 -11.31
CA ARG A 29 -10.85 14.29 -12.57
C ARG A 29 -10.68 12.94 -13.25
N HIS A 30 -9.46 12.38 -13.29
CA HIS A 30 -9.24 11.03 -13.81
C HIS A 30 -10.03 9.98 -13.02
N LEU A 31 -9.96 10.05 -11.69
CA LEU A 31 -10.71 9.17 -10.80
C LEU A 31 -12.21 9.23 -11.08
N THR A 32 -12.78 10.44 -11.13
CA THR A 32 -14.22 10.65 -11.33
C THR A 32 -14.68 10.43 -12.75
N HIS A 33 -13.79 10.48 -13.75
CA HIS A 33 -14.12 10.15 -15.13
C HIS A 33 -14.17 8.64 -15.35
N TYR A 34 -13.05 7.95 -15.08
CA TYR A 34 -12.91 6.52 -15.39
C TYR A 34 -13.56 5.60 -14.36
N LEU A 35 -13.58 5.99 -13.08
CA LEU A 35 -14.09 5.15 -11.99
C LEU A 35 -15.36 5.74 -11.34
N HIS A 36 -16.18 6.44 -12.14
CA HIS A 36 -17.39 7.10 -11.65
C HIS A 36 -18.38 6.14 -10.96
N ALA A 37 -18.48 4.89 -11.43
CA ALA A 37 -19.45 3.90 -10.96
C ALA A 37 -19.15 3.30 -9.56
N TYR A 38 -17.91 3.42 -9.06
CA TYR A 38 -17.50 2.80 -7.80
C TYR A 38 -17.74 3.69 -6.60
N ASP A 39 -18.00 3.08 -5.44
CA ASP A 39 -18.04 3.78 -4.16
C ASP A 39 -16.66 4.39 -3.84
N LYS A 40 -16.62 5.68 -3.53
CA LYS A 40 -15.38 6.45 -3.27
C LYS A 40 -15.38 6.96 -1.83
N TYR A 41 -14.27 6.77 -1.13
CA TYR A 41 -14.10 7.23 0.25
C TYR A 41 -12.86 8.09 0.39
N LEU A 42 -13.03 9.30 0.93
CA LEU A 42 -11.93 10.13 1.39
C LEU A 42 -11.54 9.66 2.79
N VAL A 43 -10.28 9.28 2.95
CA VAL A 43 -9.70 8.93 4.25
C VAL A 43 -9.07 10.18 4.83
N VAL A 44 -9.72 10.73 5.85
CA VAL A 44 -9.45 12.07 6.39
C VAL A 44 -9.24 12.02 7.92
N PRO A 45 -8.49 12.97 8.51
CA PRO A 45 -8.43 13.12 9.95
C PRO A 45 -9.81 13.54 10.50
N ASN A 46 -10.04 13.29 11.78
CA ASN A 46 -11.28 13.67 12.46
C ASN A 46 -11.49 15.19 12.42
N SER A 47 -10.42 15.97 12.51
CA SER A 47 -10.46 17.43 12.51
C SER A 47 -10.69 18.09 11.15
N LEU A 48 -10.50 17.38 10.02
CA LEU A 48 -10.64 17.98 8.69
C LEU A 48 -12.09 17.98 8.22
N SER A 49 -12.56 19.17 7.84
CA SER A 49 -13.80 19.32 7.06
C SER A 49 -13.44 19.46 5.59
N ILE A 50 -13.95 18.56 4.77
CA ILE A 50 -13.81 18.57 3.32
C ILE A 50 -15.03 17.89 2.71
N ASP A 51 -15.47 18.39 1.57
CA ASP A 51 -16.51 17.77 0.76
C ASP A 51 -16.04 17.75 -0.69
N LEU A 52 -15.90 16.55 -1.25
CA LEU A 52 -15.63 16.36 -2.67
C LEU A 52 -16.81 15.61 -3.27
N PRO A 53 -17.43 16.13 -4.35
CA PRO A 53 -18.61 15.53 -4.95
C PRO A 53 -18.42 14.05 -5.26
N GLY A 54 -19.41 13.24 -4.91
CA GLY A 54 -19.40 11.79 -5.18
C GLY A 54 -18.47 10.97 -4.28
N CYS A 55 -17.92 11.55 -3.21
CA CYS A 55 -17.10 10.84 -2.23
C CYS A 55 -17.73 10.87 -0.84
N SER A 56 -17.74 9.71 -0.17
CA SER A 56 -18.08 9.59 1.26
C SER A 56 -16.85 9.82 2.13
N LEU A 57 -17.03 10.17 3.41
CA LEU A 57 -15.91 10.36 4.34
C LEU A 57 -15.68 9.11 5.20
N LYS A 58 -14.42 8.72 5.36
CA LYS A 58 -13.96 7.74 6.35
C LYS A 58 -12.96 8.42 7.28
N ARG A 59 -13.35 8.62 8.54
CA ARG A 59 -12.57 9.40 9.49
C ARG A 59 -11.68 8.50 10.35
N PHE A 60 -10.44 8.95 10.56
CA PHE A 60 -9.46 8.30 11.43
C PHE A 60 -8.82 9.33 12.35
N GLY A 61 -8.13 8.85 13.39
CA GLY A 61 -7.41 9.71 14.34
C GLY A 61 -6.39 10.62 13.64
N ASP A 62 -6.30 11.87 14.10
CA ASP A 62 -5.42 12.89 13.52
C ASP A 62 -3.94 12.48 13.56
N GLU A 63 -3.57 11.58 14.48
CA GLU A 63 -2.23 11.01 14.61
C GLU A 63 -1.78 10.17 13.41
N TYR A 64 -2.68 9.79 12.51
CA TYR A 64 -2.37 9.04 11.30
C TYR A 64 -2.00 9.91 10.10
N PHE A 65 -2.03 11.23 10.24
CA PHE A 65 -1.86 12.15 9.13
C PHE A 65 -0.68 13.12 9.36
N GLY A 66 -0.29 13.84 8.30
CA GLY A 66 0.74 14.89 8.36
C GLY A 66 2.19 14.42 8.19
N SER A 67 2.46 13.12 8.08
CA SER A 67 3.78 12.60 7.70
C SER A 67 3.69 11.23 7.04
N VAL A 68 4.73 10.84 6.28
CA VAL A 68 4.83 9.49 5.68
C VAL A 68 4.74 8.41 6.76
N ALA A 69 5.47 8.56 7.88
CA ALA A 69 5.44 7.59 8.96
C ALA A 69 4.05 7.46 9.62
N ALA A 70 3.29 8.56 9.70
CA ALA A 70 1.93 8.53 10.22
C ALA A 70 0.98 7.76 9.26
N ASN A 71 1.10 8.02 7.95
CA ASN A 71 0.34 7.31 6.93
C ASN A 71 0.67 5.81 6.93
N THR A 72 1.96 5.44 7.01
CA THR A 72 2.39 4.05 7.15
C THR A 72 1.73 3.36 8.35
N ARG A 73 1.60 4.03 9.50
CA ARG A 73 0.89 3.44 10.65
C ARG A 73 -0.59 3.17 10.35
N LEU A 74 -1.25 4.03 9.58
CA LEU A 74 -2.64 3.83 9.18
C LEU A 74 -2.79 2.63 8.27
N LEU A 75 -1.94 2.55 7.23
CA LEU A 75 -1.98 1.48 6.22
C LEU A 75 -1.42 0.14 6.72
N LEU A 76 -0.77 0.14 7.89
CA LEU A 76 -0.42 -1.03 8.70
C LEU A 76 -1.36 -1.22 9.92
N SER A 77 -2.52 -0.59 9.93
CA SER A 77 -3.52 -0.80 10.98
C SER A 77 -4.63 -1.74 10.51
N GLU A 78 -4.98 -2.71 11.35
CA GLU A 78 -6.11 -3.59 11.09
C GLU A 78 -7.44 -2.83 11.05
N THR A 79 -7.56 -1.78 11.87
CA THR A 79 -8.74 -0.90 11.94
C THR A 79 -9.06 -0.29 10.59
N PHE A 80 -8.04 0.12 9.82
CA PHE A 80 -8.21 0.64 8.47
C PHE A 80 -8.91 -0.38 7.56
N TYR A 81 -8.38 -1.60 7.45
CA TYR A 81 -8.96 -2.65 6.59
C TYR A 81 -10.33 -3.11 7.07
N ARG A 82 -10.54 -3.26 8.38
CA ARG A 82 -11.86 -3.60 8.94
C ARG A 82 -12.92 -2.57 8.63
N SER A 83 -12.53 -1.31 8.52
CA SER A 83 -13.45 -0.22 8.19
C SER A 83 -14.07 -0.38 6.79
N PHE A 84 -13.47 -1.17 5.90
CA PHE A 84 -13.95 -1.48 4.55
C PHE A 84 -14.44 -2.94 4.39
N SER A 85 -14.72 -3.65 5.49
CA SER A 85 -15.09 -5.08 5.47
C SER A 85 -16.38 -5.44 4.71
N GLU A 86 -17.18 -4.45 4.30
CA GLU A 86 -18.30 -4.64 3.37
C GLU A 86 -17.85 -4.91 1.92
N TYR A 87 -16.59 -4.60 1.59
CA TYR A 87 -15.98 -4.83 0.29
C TYR A 87 -15.04 -6.05 0.31
N GLN A 88 -14.77 -6.64 -0.85
CA GLN A 88 -13.71 -7.64 -1.01
C GLN A 88 -12.35 -6.98 -1.25
N TYR A 89 -12.34 -5.90 -2.00
CA TYR A 89 -11.15 -5.15 -2.39
C TYR A 89 -11.25 -3.67 -2.05
N ILE A 90 -10.10 -3.04 -1.85
CA ILE A 90 -9.95 -1.59 -1.92
C ILE A 90 -8.88 -1.22 -2.95
N LEU A 91 -9.13 -0.17 -3.72
CA LEU A 91 -8.12 0.52 -4.52
C LEU A 91 -7.66 1.74 -3.73
N ILE A 92 -6.41 1.75 -3.26
CA ILE A 92 -5.75 2.97 -2.78
C ILE A 92 -5.45 3.84 -4.01
N TYR A 93 -5.92 5.08 -3.98
CA TYR A 93 -5.71 6.09 -5.02
C TYR A 93 -5.22 7.37 -4.38
N HIS A 94 -3.91 7.61 -4.40
CA HIS A 94 -3.34 8.89 -3.99
C HIS A 94 -3.64 9.96 -5.04
N LEU A 95 -3.74 11.23 -4.62
CA LEU A 95 -4.06 12.33 -5.55
C LEU A 95 -2.87 12.78 -6.42
N ASP A 96 -1.76 12.05 -6.41
CA ASP A 96 -0.71 12.07 -7.42
C ASP A 96 -0.72 10.83 -8.33
N ALA A 97 -1.81 10.06 -8.31
CA ALA A 97 -2.08 8.96 -9.23
C ALA A 97 -3.06 9.34 -10.35
N LEU A 98 -3.00 8.62 -11.47
CA LEU A 98 -3.96 8.67 -12.57
C LEU A 98 -4.47 7.27 -12.90
N VAL A 99 -5.66 7.21 -13.47
CA VAL A 99 -6.21 6.02 -14.17
C VAL A 99 -6.62 6.41 -15.58
N PHE A 100 -6.58 5.46 -16.50
CA PHE A 100 -6.81 5.68 -17.94
C PHE A 100 -7.92 4.82 -18.55
N SER A 101 -8.55 3.95 -17.76
CA SER A 101 -9.65 3.09 -18.19
C SER A 101 -10.45 2.56 -17.01
N ASP A 102 -11.67 2.09 -17.27
CA ASP A 102 -12.48 1.35 -16.28
C ASP A 102 -12.20 -0.16 -16.40
N GLN A 103 -11.14 -0.62 -15.75
CA GLN A 103 -10.74 -2.04 -15.71
C GLN A 103 -10.69 -2.58 -14.27
N LEU A 104 -11.25 -1.85 -13.31
CA LEU A 104 -11.04 -2.15 -11.88
C LEU A 104 -11.64 -3.50 -11.47
N GLU A 105 -12.82 -3.87 -11.98
CA GLU A 105 -13.38 -5.20 -11.73
C GLU A 105 -12.53 -6.33 -12.35
N ALA A 106 -12.01 -6.13 -13.56
CA ALA A 106 -11.13 -7.11 -14.21
C ALA A 106 -9.84 -7.35 -13.38
N TRP A 107 -9.32 -6.30 -12.72
CA TRP A 107 -8.21 -6.46 -11.78
C TRP A 107 -8.60 -7.24 -10.53
N CYS A 108 -9.82 -7.07 -10.01
CA CYS A 108 -10.32 -7.89 -8.91
C CYS A 108 -10.42 -9.38 -9.31
N ASP A 109 -10.80 -9.67 -10.56
CA ASP A 109 -10.94 -11.03 -11.10
C ASP A 109 -9.61 -11.79 -11.23
N THR A 110 -8.48 -11.09 -11.17
CA THR A 110 -7.15 -11.75 -11.09
C THR A 110 -6.95 -12.50 -9.78
N GLU A 111 -7.78 -12.23 -8.76
CA GLU A 111 -7.71 -12.82 -7.42
C GLU A 111 -6.33 -12.67 -6.77
N LEU A 112 -5.59 -11.62 -7.17
CA LEU A 112 -4.36 -11.17 -6.51
C LEU A 112 -4.70 -10.56 -5.15
N ASP A 113 -3.77 -10.68 -4.21
CA ASP A 113 -3.92 -10.07 -2.89
C ASP A 113 -3.42 -8.64 -2.90
N TYR A 114 -2.31 -8.38 -3.60
CA TYR A 114 -1.69 -7.08 -3.69
C TYR A 114 -1.09 -6.81 -5.07
N ILE A 115 -1.45 -5.67 -5.65
CA ILE A 115 -0.85 -5.16 -6.89
C ILE A 115 -0.73 -3.63 -6.83
N GLY A 116 0.35 -3.11 -7.37
CA GLY A 116 0.66 -1.68 -7.52
C GLY A 116 1.78 -1.50 -8.55
N PRO A 117 2.26 -0.27 -8.79
CA PRO A 117 3.40 -0.04 -9.66
C PRO A 117 4.63 -0.85 -9.24
N PRO A 118 5.35 -1.46 -10.19
CA PRO A 118 6.59 -2.14 -9.90
C PRO A 118 7.71 -1.14 -9.62
N TRP A 119 8.49 -1.43 -8.59
CA TRP A 119 9.83 -0.88 -8.45
C TRP A 119 10.74 -1.59 -9.44
N ILE A 120 11.36 -0.82 -10.32
CA ILE A 120 12.31 -1.29 -11.33
C ILE A 120 13.68 -0.67 -11.06
N HIS A 121 14.76 -1.31 -11.48
CA HIS A 121 16.09 -0.71 -11.35
C HIS A 121 16.30 0.35 -12.45
N CYS A 122 16.33 1.63 -12.07
CA CYS A 122 16.62 2.73 -12.99
C CYS A 122 17.31 3.91 -12.29
N ALA A 123 17.64 4.97 -13.03
CA ALA A 123 18.32 6.16 -12.50
C ALA A 123 17.54 6.86 -11.38
N ASP A 124 16.20 6.84 -11.44
CA ASP A 124 15.32 7.41 -10.41
C ASP A 124 15.15 6.50 -9.19
N SER A 125 15.57 5.24 -9.29
CA SER A 125 15.42 4.23 -8.23
C SER A 125 16.62 3.28 -8.11
N PRO A 126 17.85 3.81 -7.93
CA PRO A 126 19.08 3.01 -7.88
C PRO A 126 19.15 2.05 -6.69
N TRP A 127 18.30 2.23 -5.67
CA TRP A 127 18.21 1.34 -4.51
C TRP A 127 17.49 0.02 -4.81
N VAL A 128 16.80 -0.08 -5.95
CA VAL A 128 16.04 -1.27 -6.33
C VAL A 128 16.99 -2.30 -6.94
N LYS A 129 17.46 -3.25 -6.14
CA LYS A 129 18.35 -4.33 -6.64
C LYS A 129 17.61 -5.34 -7.51
N GLU A 130 16.41 -5.72 -7.08
CA GLU A 130 15.55 -6.69 -7.75
C GLU A 130 14.18 -6.06 -8.01
N ALA A 131 13.75 -6.12 -9.27
CA ALA A 131 12.49 -5.54 -9.69
C ALA A 131 11.30 -6.36 -9.15
N ARG A 132 10.32 -5.68 -8.58
CA ARG A 132 9.12 -6.30 -8.00
C ARG A 132 8.01 -5.28 -7.80
N VAL A 133 6.78 -5.74 -7.65
CA VAL A 133 5.65 -4.89 -7.25
C VAL A 133 5.81 -4.45 -5.81
N GLY A 134 5.62 -3.15 -5.56
CA GLY A 134 5.74 -2.65 -4.20
C GLY A 134 5.21 -1.26 -3.93
N ASN A 135 4.93 -0.42 -4.92
CA ASN A 135 4.40 0.91 -4.61
C ASN A 135 2.90 0.87 -4.23
N GLY A 136 2.54 1.52 -3.12
CA GLY A 136 1.18 1.49 -2.58
C GLY A 136 0.27 2.65 -2.99
N GLY A 137 0.80 3.70 -3.64
CA GLY A 137 0.05 4.93 -3.86
C GLY A 137 -1.03 4.85 -4.95
N LEU A 138 -0.88 3.92 -5.89
CA LEU A 138 -1.99 3.36 -6.66
C LEU A 138 -1.94 1.85 -6.48
N SER A 139 -2.77 1.27 -5.61
CA SER A 139 -2.67 -0.17 -5.33
C SER A 139 -4.01 -0.83 -5.03
N LEU A 140 -4.23 -2.01 -5.58
CA LEU A 140 -5.39 -2.84 -5.28
C LEU A 140 -5.03 -3.85 -4.19
N ARG A 141 -5.87 -3.93 -3.15
CA ARG A 141 -5.63 -4.72 -1.93
C ARG A 141 -6.84 -5.58 -1.60
N LYS A 142 -6.64 -6.90 -1.50
CA LYS A 142 -7.68 -7.85 -1.06
C LYS A 142 -7.81 -7.83 0.45
N ILE A 143 -8.91 -7.31 0.95
CA ILE A 143 -9.08 -6.99 2.38
C ILE A 143 -8.89 -8.23 3.25
N GLU A 144 -9.51 -9.36 2.87
CA GLU A 144 -9.43 -10.59 3.65
C GLU A 144 -7.99 -11.10 3.80
N SER A 145 -7.18 -11.03 2.73
CA SER A 145 -5.78 -11.48 2.75
C SER A 145 -4.91 -10.60 3.64
N PHE A 146 -5.16 -9.29 3.65
CA PHE A 146 -4.49 -8.38 4.58
C PHE A 146 -4.89 -8.68 6.04
N LEU A 147 -6.18 -8.92 6.31
CA LEU A 147 -6.66 -9.33 7.64
C LEU A 147 -6.05 -10.65 8.11
N LYS A 148 -5.86 -11.64 7.22
CA LYS A 148 -5.16 -12.89 7.54
C LYS A 148 -3.72 -12.65 8.00
N VAL A 149 -3.01 -11.70 7.39
CA VAL A 149 -1.65 -11.32 7.83
C VAL A 149 -1.68 -10.75 9.25
N PHE A 150 -2.62 -9.86 9.58
CA PHE A 150 -2.77 -9.32 10.93
C PHE A 150 -3.07 -10.39 11.99
N HIS A 151 -3.71 -11.49 11.60
CA HIS A 151 -4.10 -12.59 12.50
C HIS A 151 -3.11 -13.76 12.49
N SER A 152 -2.01 -13.65 11.76
CA SER A 152 -0.99 -14.69 11.71
C SER A 152 -0.25 -14.80 13.04
N ASP A 153 -0.15 -16.02 13.55
CA ASP A 153 0.66 -16.40 14.70
C ASP A 153 2.12 -16.69 14.33
N VAL A 154 2.49 -16.57 13.04
CA VAL A 154 3.86 -16.78 12.58
C VAL A 154 4.79 -15.75 13.23
N TYR A 155 5.95 -16.22 13.66
CA TYR A 155 6.94 -15.40 14.35
C TYR A 155 7.59 -14.39 13.41
N TRP A 156 7.58 -13.10 13.74
CA TRP A 156 8.34 -12.11 12.96
C TRP A 156 9.86 -12.26 13.08
N MET A 157 10.32 -12.74 14.24
CA MET A 157 11.70 -13.05 14.56
C MET A 157 11.75 -14.46 15.12
N GLU A 158 12.51 -15.34 14.46
CA GLU A 158 12.69 -16.70 14.95
C GLU A 158 13.38 -16.68 16.33
N PRO A 159 12.75 -17.23 17.39
CA PRO A 159 13.28 -17.10 18.76
C PRO A 159 14.70 -17.65 18.92
N GLU A 160 15.02 -18.71 18.19
CA GLU A 160 16.35 -19.35 18.22
C GLU A 160 17.40 -18.58 17.43
N GLU A 161 17.01 -17.94 16.33
CA GLU A 161 17.89 -17.07 15.55
C GLU A 161 18.21 -15.79 16.34
N TYR A 162 17.17 -15.13 16.88
CA TYR A 162 17.32 -13.99 17.78
C TYR A 162 18.25 -14.30 18.96
N TRP A 163 18.07 -15.47 19.58
CA TRP A 163 18.93 -15.90 20.68
C TRP A 163 20.39 -16.09 20.25
N ARG A 164 20.59 -16.70 19.07
CA ARG A 164 21.90 -16.97 18.51
C ARG A 164 22.66 -15.69 18.21
N GLU A 165 22.04 -14.76 17.50
CA GLU A 165 22.65 -13.49 17.12
C GLU A 165 22.99 -12.62 18.33
N ARG A 166 22.08 -12.55 19.31
CA ARG A 166 22.19 -11.57 20.39
C ARG A 166 22.91 -12.09 21.63
N TYR A 167 22.87 -13.40 21.89
CA TYR A 167 23.31 -13.96 23.17
C TYR A 167 24.28 -15.14 23.08
N ALA A 168 24.47 -15.80 21.92
CA ALA A 168 25.32 -17.00 21.85
C ALA A 168 26.78 -16.73 22.25
N GLY A 169 27.31 -15.57 21.88
CA GLY A 169 28.67 -15.14 22.22
C GLY A 169 28.83 -14.50 23.60
N MET A 170 27.77 -14.38 24.39
CA MET A 170 27.81 -13.71 25.70
C MET A 170 28.18 -14.67 26.85
N PRO A 171 28.74 -14.14 27.96
CA PRO A 171 29.02 -14.93 29.16
C PRO A 171 27.77 -15.65 29.70
N ALA A 172 27.98 -16.78 30.37
CA ALA A 172 26.90 -17.64 30.87
C ALA A 172 25.90 -16.91 31.78
N TYR A 173 26.37 -16.00 32.64
CA TYR A 173 25.51 -15.23 33.54
C TYR A 173 24.57 -14.28 32.77
N VAL A 174 25.07 -13.62 31.70
CA VAL A 174 24.25 -12.74 30.85
C VAL A 174 23.19 -13.55 30.11
N ARG A 175 23.57 -14.73 29.60
CA ARG A 175 22.64 -15.67 28.98
C ARG A 175 21.57 -16.10 29.98
N MET A 176 21.95 -16.48 31.20
CA MET A 176 21.00 -16.90 32.24
C MET A 176 20.00 -15.79 32.59
N LEU A 177 20.48 -14.56 32.79
CA LEU A 177 19.63 -13.39 33.07
C LEU A 177 18.62 -13.08 31.94
N ASN A 178 18.95 -13.43 30.69
CA ASN A 178 18.10 -13.14 29.52
C ASN A 178 17.26 -14.35 29.05
N LEU A 179 17.35 -15.53 29.70
CA LEU A 179 16.52 -16.69 29.38
C LEU A 179 15.01 -16.37 29.37
N PRO A 180 14.45 -15.58 30.32
CA PRO A 180 13.03 -15.20 30.26
C PRO A 180 12.65 -14.50 28.96
N ARG A 181 13.53 -13.67 28.38
CA ARG A 181 13.29 -13.00 27.09
C ARG A 181 13.25 -13.99 25.93
N ARG A 182 14.08 -15.03 25.95
CA ARG A 182 14.04 -16.12 24.96
C ARG A 182 12.70 -16.85 24.98
N PHE A 183 12.22 -17.18 26.19
CA PHE A 183 10.93 -17.86 26.35
C PHE A 183 9.76 -16.95 25.96
N ALA A 184 9.81 -15.67 26.31
CA ALA A 184 8.79 -14.70 25.90
C ALA A 184 8.69 -14.59 24.37
N LYS A 185 9.80 -14.69 23.63
CA LYS A 185 9.79 -14.69 22.16
C LYS A 185 9.13 -15.92 21.53
N ARG A 186 9.01 -17.03 22.26
CA ARG A 186 8.27 -18.22 21.79
C ARG A 186 6.75 -18.06 21.91
N LEU A 187 6.28 -17.05 22.65
CA LEU A 187 4.86 -16.75 22.73
C LEU A 187 4.46 -15.93 21.50
N SER A 188 3.66 -16.51 20.59
CA SER A 188 3.27 -15.89 19.30
C SER A 188 2.62 -14.52 19.50
N TRP A 189 1.79 -14.37 20.52
CA TRP A 189 1.13 -13.10 20.83
C TRP A 189 2.10 -11.96 21.23
N LEU A 190 3.33 -12.28 21.64
CA LEU A 190 4.44 -11.33 21.89
C LEU A 190 5.45 -11.27 20.73
N ASN A 191 5.17 -11.96 19.62
CA ASN A 191 6.12 -12.17 18.52
C ASN A 191 5.42 -12.28 17.15
N ASN A 192 4.29 -11.61 16.95
CA ASN A 192 3.45 -11.74 15.75
C ASN A 192 3.62 -10.58 14.76
N ALA A 193 2.87 -10.66 13.66
CA ALA A 193 2.81 -9.63 12.61
C ALA A 193 2.45 -8.24 13.16
N ARG A 194 1.47 -8.14 14.05
CA ARG A 194 1.05 -6.85 14.63
C ARG A 194 2.17 -6.16 15.39
N LEU A 195 2.98 -6.94 16.13
CA LEU A 195 4.15 -6.38 16.82
C LEU A 195 5.20 -5.89 15.82
N GLU A 196 5.46 -6.63 14.74
CA GLU A 196 6.35 -6.16 13.66
C GLU A 196 5.87 -4.83 13.07
N MET A 197 4.60 -4.79 12.68
CA MET A 197 3.97 -3.62 12.07
C MET A 197 4.04 -2.39 12.97
N SER A 198 3.80 -2.55 14.28
CA SER A 198 3.88 -1.43 15.23
C SER A 198 5.29 -0.82 15.34
N GLN A 199 6.33 -1.59 15.02
CA GLN A 199 7.74 -1.15 15.06
C GLN A 199 8.30 -0.85 13.67
N TRP A 200 7.50 -0.99 12.60
CA TRP A 200 7.97 -0.91 11.21
C TRP A 200 8.65 0.43 10.89
N HIS A 201 8.06 1.53 11.34
CA HIS A 201 8.58 2.88 11.15
C HIS A 201 9.92 3.16 11.85
N LEU A 202 10.36 2.28 12.77
CA LEU A 202 11.62 2.40 13.53
C LEU A 202 12.79 1.66 12.87
N ARG A 203 12.58 0.98 11.73
CA ARG A 203 13.62 0.17 11.10
C ARG A 203 14.86 1.02 10.70
N PRO A 204 16.08 0.54 11.02
CA PRO A 204 17.31 1.27 10.75
C PRO A 204 17.77 1.15 9.28
N ASP A 205 17.28 0.16 8.54
CA ASP A 205 17.64 -0.14 7.15
C ASP A 205 17.03 0.81 6.11
N GLY A 206 16.18 1.76 6.55
CA GLY A 206 15.50 2.72 5.68
C GLY A 206 14.19 2.22 5.07
N THR A 207 13.81 0.94 5.25
CA THR A 207 12.57 0.34 4.72
C THR A 207 11.35 0.65 5.59
N LYS A 208 11.09 1.95 5.78
CA LYS A 208 10.09 2.44 6.76
C LYS A 208 8.68 2.57 6.19
N ASN A 209 8.50 2.48 4.88
CA ASN A 209 7.21 2.56 4.20
C ASN A 209 6.46 1.20 4.30
N GLU A 210 5.14 1.22 4.50
CA GLU A 210 4.26 0.03 4.51
C GLU A 210 4.37 -0.81 3.24
N ASP A 211 4.72 -0.17 2.13
CA ASP A 211 4.91 -0.77 0.82
C ASP A 211 5.90 -1.94 0.87
N HIS A 212 7.01 -1.76 1.59
CA HIS A 212 7.99 -2.82 1.83
C HIS A 212 7.41 -3.96 2.65
N PHE A 213 6.50 -3.67 3.59
CA PHE A 213 5.87 -4.72 4.37
C PHE A 213 4.97 -5.59 3.49
N TRP A 214 4.07 -4.96 2.72
CA TRP A 214 3.08 -5.69 1.94
C TRP A 214 3.68 -6.43 0.73
N SER A 215 4.72 -5.87 0.10
CA SER A 215 5.43 -6.53 -0.99
C SER A 215 6.34 -7.66 -0.53
N ASP A 216 7.13 -7.43 0.53
CA ASP A 216 8.25 -8.32 0.88
C ASP A 216 7.96 -9.21 2.09
N ARG A 217 7.22 -8.70 3.09
CA ARG A 217 7.03 -9.39 4.38
C ARG A 217 5.71 -10.12 4.52
N ALA A 218 4.66 -9.74 3.80
CA ALA A 218 3.35 -10.38 3.93
C ALA A 218 3.41 -11.92 3.72
N LYS A 219 4.21 -12.38 2.75
CA LYS A 219 4.41 -13.81 2.45
C LYS A 219 5.04 -14.61 3.58
N HIS A 220 5.82 -13.96 4.45
CA HIS A 220 6.36 -14.60 5.64
C HIS A 220 5.24 -15.07 6.58
N TYR A 221 4.19 -14.27 6.71
CA TYR A 221 3.06 -14.53 7.60
C TYR A 221 1.96 -15.39 6.97
N VAL A 222 1.78 -15.25 5.66
CA VAL A 222 0.78 -15.95 4.85
C VAL A 222 1.47 -16.39 3.56
N PRO A 223 2.02 -17.63 3.48
CA PRO A 223 2.80 -18.08 2.33
C PRO A 223 2.08 -17.98 0.98
N ASP A 224 0.75 -18.16 0.98
CA ASP A 224 -0.08 -18.06 -0.22
C ASP A 224 -0.47 -16.62 -0.59
N PHE A 225 0.09 -15.60 0.08
CA PHE A 225 -0.20 -14.19 -0.21
C PHE A 225 0.33 -13.79 -1.60
N ARG A 226 -0.58 -13.49 -2.53
CA ARG A 226 -0.31 -13.30 -3.95
C ARG A 226 -0.02 -11.85 -4.27
N VAL A 227 1.27 -11.51 -4.29
CA VAL A 227 1.78 -10.27 -4.89
C VAL A 227 1.97 -10.47 -6.39
N ALA A 228 1.53 -9.50 -7.19
CA ALA A 228 1.70 -9.52 -8.64
C ALA A 228 3.16 -9.63 -9.09
N SER A 229 3.40 -10.24 -10.26
CA SER A 229 4.70 -10.19 -10.93
C SER A 229 4.97 -8.80 -11.51
N VAL A 230 6.22 -8.48 -11.85
CA VAL A 230 6.58 -7.21 -12.50
C VAL A 230 5.81 -6.99 -13.80
N GLU A 231 5.67 -8.03 -14.63
CA GLU A 231 4.95 -7.95 -15.90
C GLU A 231 3.45 -7.65 -15.70
N VAL A 232 2.81 -8.27 -14.70
CA VAL A 232 1.42 -7.96 -14.35
C VAL A 232 1.32 -6.54 -13.76
N GLY A 233 2.28 -6.16 -12.91
CA GLY A 233 2.37 -4.83 -12.32
C GLY A 233 2.53 -3.72 -13.36
N LEU A 234 3.32 -3.94 -14.41
CA LEU A 234 3.47 -2.99 -15.52
C LEU A 234 2.16 -2.77 -16.27
N ARG A 235 1.33 -3.80 -16.44
CA ARG A 235 -0.01 -3.62 -17.03
C ARG A 235 -0.95 -2.85 -16.09
N PHE A 236 -0.74 -2.95 -14.78
CA PHE A 236 -1.54 -2.26 -13.79
C PHE A 236 -1.16 -0.78 -13.65
N ALA A 237 0.11 -0.48 -13.33
CA ALA A 237 0.54 0.89 -13.15
C ALA A 237 2.03 1.14 -13.36
N PHE A 238 2.36 2.37 -13.76
CA PHE A 238 3.73 2.88 -13.79
C PHE A 238 3.98 3.87 -12.65
N GLU A 239 5.25 4.06 -12.28
CA GLU A 239 5.67 5.15 -11.39
C GLU A 239 6.94 5.81 -11.95
N VAL A 240 8.09 5.21 -11.70
CA VAL A 240 9.39 5.72 -12.16
C VAL A 240 9.66 5.37 -13.62
N ALA A 241 10.43 6.20 -14.31
CA ALA A 241 10.84 6.00 -15.71
C ALA A 241 9.69 5.51 -16.63
N PRO A 242 8.58 6.26 -16.77
CA PRO A 242 7.38 5.77 -17.45
C PRO A 242 7.61 5.40 -18.92
N ARG A 243 8.58 6.02 -19.61
CA ARG A 243 8.99 5.62 -20.97
C ARG A 243 9.59 4.22 -21.02
N LEU A 244 10.46 3.89 -20.07
CA LEU A 244 11.03 2.55 -19.95
C LEU A 244 9.93 1.54 -19.61
N CYS A 245 9.06 1.87 -18.65
CA CYS A 245 7.91 1.03 -18.30
C CYS A 245 7.00 0.80 -19.52
N TYR A 246 6.77 1.83 -20.34
CA TYR A 246 5.97 1.75 -21.56
C TYR A 246 6.59 0.81 -22.60
N ASP A 247 7.91 0.91 -22.84
CA ASP A 247 8.60 -0.03 -23.74
C ASP A 247 8.57 -1.47 -23.20
N MET A 248 8.75 -1.66 -21.88
CA MET A 248 8.63 -2.96 -21.23
C MET A 248 7.20 -3.52 -21.28
N ASN A 249 6.19 -2.65 -21.27
CA ASN A 249 4.78 -2.99 -21.39
C ASN A 249 4.29 -3.01 -22.86
N HIS A 250 5.17 -3.37 -23.79
CA HIS A 250 4.85 -3.51 -25.21
C HIS A 250 4.22 -2.27 -25.86
N ARG A 251 4.60 -1.08 -25.40
CA ARG A 251 4.06 0.20 -25.85
C ARG A 251 2.56 0.30 -25.67
N GLN A 252 2.07 -0.22 -24.54
CA GLN A 252 0.69 -0.07 -24.12
C GLN A 252 0.64 0.75 -22.83
N LEU A 253 -0.37 1.61 -22.73
CA LEU A 253 -0.62 2.31 -21.48
C LEU A 253 -1.08 1.31 -20.41
N PRO A 254 -0.66 1.52 -19.16
CA PRO A 254 -1.15 0.76 -18.03
C PRO A 254 -2.59 1.16 -17.68
N PHE A 255 -3.22 0.43 -16.76
CA PHE A 255 -4.48 0.86 -16.15
C PHE A 255 -4.36 2.24 -15.46
N GLY A 256 -3.22 2.54 -14.83
CA GLY A 256 -2.96 3.83 -14.21
C GLY A 256 -1.49 4.16 -13.96
N CYS A 257 -1.21 5.19 -13.18
CA CYS A 257 0.14 5.51 -12.73
C CYS A 257 0.13 6.19 -11.37
N HIS A 258 1.29 6.25 -10.73
CA HIS A 258 1.51 6.94 -9.46
C HIS A 258 2.65 7.96 -9.57
N ALA A 259 2.60 9.01 -8.74
CA ALA A 259 3.54 10.12 -8.72
C ALA A 259 3.76 10.77 -10.10
N TRP A 260 2.68 10.89 -10.89
CA TRP A 260 2.73 11.39 -12.27
C TRP A 260 3.33 12.81 -12.42
N PRO A 261 3.18 13.74 -11.45
CA PRO A 261 3.83 15.06 -11.57
C PRO A 261 5.33 15.00 -11.35
N ARG A 262 5.80 13.98 -10.60
CA ARG A 262 7.19 13.87 -10.14
C ARG A 262 8.07 13.19 -11.18
N TYR A 263 7.59 12.13 -11.82
CA TYR A 263 8.38 11.30 -12.73
C TYR A 263 7.95 11.48 -14.18
N ASP A 264 8.79 12.20 -14.95
CA ASP A 264 8.60 12.50 -16.38
C ASP A 264 7.17 12.96 -16.71
N ARG A 265 6.77 14.10 -16.11
CA ARG A 265 5.46 14.74 -16.34
C ARG A 265 5.09 14.83 -17.82
N SER A 266 6.07 15.16 -18.68
CA SER A 266 5.90 15.32 -20.12
C SER A 266 5.38 14.06 -20.82
N PHE A 267 5.66 12.87 -20.27
CA PHE A 267 5.11 11.63 -20.78
C PHE A 267 3.59 11.54 -20.57
N TRP A 268 3.10 12.06 -19.43
CA TRP A 268 1.70 11.97 -19.03
C TRP A 268 0.82 13.09 -19.59
N GLU A 269 1.40 14.27 -19.86
CA GLU A 269 0.69 15.46 -20.35
C GLU A 269 -0.29 15.21 -21.51
N PRO A 270 0.06 14.42 -22.56
CA PRO A 270 -0.87 14.13 -23.66
C PRO A 270 -2.13 13.36 -23.25
N TYR A 271 -2.12 12.70 -22.09
CA TYR A 271 -3.20 11.84 -21.61
C TYR A 271 -4.05 12.49 -20.51
N LEU A 272 -3.73 13.72 -20.09
CA LEU A 272 -4.43 14.39 -19.00
C LEU A 272 -5.81 14.90 -19.43
N ILE A 273 -6.82 14.66 -18.59
CA ILE A 273 -8.15 15.22 -18.78
C ILE A 273 -8.12 16.70 -18.38
N THR A 274 -8.21 17.57 -19.38
CA THR A 274 -8.40 19.00 -19.19
C THR A 274 -9.83 19.31 -18.77
N PRO A 275 -10.08 20.37 -17.97
CA PRO A 275 -11.43 20.85 -17.76
C PRO A 275 -12.04 21.16 -19.13
N HIS A 276 -13.22 20.63 -19.44
CA HIS A 276 -13.96 21.16 -20.57
C HIS A 276 -14.14 22.66 -20.34
N ALA A 277 -13.80 23.47 -21.34
CA ALA A 277 -14.27 24.85 -21.38
C ALA A 277 -15.80 24.76 -21.38
N ALA A 278 -16.41 25.20 -20.29
CA ALA A 278 -17.85 25.35 -20.19
C ALA A 278 -18.36 26.33 -21.26
#